data_AF-E9CQX0-F1
#
_entry.id   AF-E9CQX0-F1
#
_cell.length_a   1.000
_cell.length_b   1.000
_cell.length_c   1.000
_cell.angle_alpha   90.00
_cell.angle_beta   90.00
_cell.angle_gamma   90.00
#
_symmetry.space_group_name_H-M   'P 1'
#
loop_
_entity.id
_entity.type
_entity.pdbx_description
1 polymer ?
#
loop_
_entity_poly.entity_id
_entity_poly.type
_entity_poly.pdbx_seq_one_letter_code
_entity_poly.pdbx_strand_id
1 'polypeptide(L)'
;VLARHARSGVQFMGDLVPPLKMVGGLTLGLGGAAAAVNIVRNNLTEFANAGYRIDTVARNVSMTAGAFQELTGAMIENGTTRESAESSIVGIFDKANDAAHARNDYFLALLKEKKIGISETKEGLADVTKLINDLNRVINTMSSGEQALFIQNLGLSPELLSYLRNTTS
;
A
#
# COMPACT_ATOMS: atom_id res chain seq x y z
N VAL A 1 14.65 64.59 0.70
CA VAL A 1 14.47 64.69 2.17
C VAL A 1 13.45 63.64 2.56
N LEU A 2 13.91 62.44 2.97
CA LEU A 2 13.94 61.93 4.35
C LEU A 2 12.58 61.59 4.99
N ALA A 3 12.33 60.28 5.06
CA ALA A 3 11.87 59.45 6.19
C ALA A 3 11.49 60.09 7.54
N ARG A 4 10.43 59.53 8.17
CA ARG A 4 10.33 59.04 9.59
C ARG A 4 8.89 58.55 9.86
N HIS A 5 8.61 57.27 10.15
CA HIS A 5 8.82 56.46 11.37
C HIS A 5 7.56 56.30 12.25
N ALA A 6 7.05 55.06 12.33
CA ALA A 6 6.53 54.34 13.52
C ALA A 6 5.86 53.04 13.02
N ARG A 7 6.45 51.84 13.03
CA ARG A 7 6.98 50.96 14.09
C ARG A 7 5.88 50.27 14.92
N SER A 8 5.89 48.95 14.80
CA SER A 8 5.57 47.91 15.79
C SER A 8 4.11 47.42 15.92
N GLY A 9 3.97 46.12 15.64
CA GLY A 9 2.78 45.31 15.92
C GLY A 9 3.02 43.86 15.51
N VAL A 10 4.16 43.29 15.92
CA VAL A 10 4.45 41.85 15.80
C VAL A 10 3.56 41.06 16.76
N GLN A 11 2.80 40.11 16.24
CA GLN A 11 2.28 38.99 17.03
C GLN A 11 2.57 37.70 16.25
N PHE A 12 3.65 37.04 16.67
CA PHE A 12 3.72 35.60 16.91
C PHE A 12 2.82 34.70 16.04
N MET A 13 3.37 34.25 14.92
CA MET A 13 3.47 32.82 14.61
C MET A 13 4.96 32.64 14.28
N GLY A 14 5.83 32.34 15.23
CA GLY A 14 5.70 31.18 16.12
C GLY A 14 6.01 29.93 15.32
N ASP A 15 7.26 29.84 14.87
CA ASP A 15 8.00 28.60 14.65
C ASP A 15 7.48 27.63 13.58
N LEU A 16 8.01 27.76 12.36
CA LEU A 16 8.51 26.59 11.62
C LEU A 16 9.60 27.05 10.64
N VAL A 17 10.85 26.90 11.06
CA VAL A 17 12.09 27.22 10.32
C VAL A 17 12.68 25.86 9.83
N PRO A 18 13.48 25.79 8.74
CA PRO A 18 13.16 25.39 7.36
C PRO A 18 14.01 24.13 6.98
N PRO A 19 14.72 24.06 5.83
CA PRO A 19 14.33 23.88 4.43
C PRO A 19 14.66 22.47 3.86
N LEU A 20 14.27 22.26 2.60
CA LEU A 20 14.65 21.18 1.69
C LEU A 20 16.15 20.80 1.72
N LYS A 21 16.45 19.56 2.14
CA LYS A 21 17.66 18.80 1.81
C LYS A 21 17.33 17.31 1.68
N MET A 22 16.95 16.87 0.47
CA MET A 22 17.09 15.46 0.09
C MET A 22 18.52 15.26 -0.42
N VAL A 23 19.38 14.68 0.41
CA VAL A 23 20.73 14.23 0.05
C VAL A 23 20.83 12.75 0.39
N GLY A 24 21.19 11.96 -0.62
CA GLY A 24 21.48 10.52 -0.54
C GLY A 24 20.21 9.68 -0.67
N GLY A 25 19.89 9.04 -1.81
CA GLY A 25 20.81 8.31 -2.67
C GLY A 25 20.70 6.81 -2.35
N LEU A 26 19.59 6.20 -2.79
CA LEU A 26 19.44 4.78 -3.05
C LEU A 26 18.15 4.62 -3.86
N THR A 27 18.26 4.95 -5.16
CA THR A 27 17.26 4.49 -6.11
C THR A 27 17.55 3.00 -6.34
N LEU A 28 16.77 2.15 -5.70
CA LEU A 28 16.61 0.77 -6.13
C LEU A 28 15.39 0.70 -7.04
N GLY A 29 15.38 1.55 -8.07
CA GLY A 29 14.54 1.36 -9.24
C GLY A 29 15.27 0.40 -10.17
N LEU A 30 14.76 -0.81 -10.35
CA LEU A 30 15.33 -1.77 -11.29
C LEU A 30 14.25 -2.24 -12.26
N GLY A 31 14.08 -1.45 -13.32
CA GLY A 31 13.88 -2.00 -14.65
C GLY A 31 15.24 -2.32 -15.28
N GLY A 32 15.42 -3.58 -15.71
CA GLY A 32 16.29 -4.02 -16.81
C GLY A 32 17.76 -3.56 -16.91
N ALA A 33 18.66 -4.42 -16.41
CA ALA A 33 19.98 -4.81 -16.96
C ALA A 33 20.97 -3.74 -17.52
N ALA A 34 22.07 -3.49 -16.77
CA ALA A 34 23.48 -3.64 -17.21
C ALA A 34 24.49 -2.94 -16.26
N ALA A 35 24.76 -3.49 -15.07
CA ALA A 35 26.00 -3.18 -14.30
C ALA A 35 26.13 -4.07 -13.04
N ALA A 36 26.37 -5.38 -13.16
CA ALA A 36 26.73 -6.18 -11.97
C ALA A 36 27.47 -7.49 -12.29
N VAL A 37 28.52 -7.45 -13.12
CA VAL A 37 29.45 -8.59 -13.23
C VAL A 37 30.51 -8.47 -12.13
N ASN A 38 30.13 -8.74 -10.88
CA ASN A 38 31.04 -9.28 -9.83
C ASN A 38 30.41 -9.62 -8.46
N ILE A 39 29.08 -9.52 -8.27
CA ILE A 39 28.46 -9.72 -6.93
C ILE A 39 27.90 -11.14 -6.78
N VAL A 40 28.74 -12.15 -7.00
CA VAL A 40 28.37 -13.56 -6.85
C VAL A 40 29.10 -14.13 -5.64
N ARG A 41 28.52 -13.94 -4.44
CA ARG A 41 28.69 -14.79 -3.23
C ARG A 41 27.94 -14.26 -1.99
N ASN A 42 27.81 -12.95 -1.79
CA ASN A 42 27.14 -12.38 -0.59
C ASN A 42 25.63 -12.12 -0.75
N ASN A 43 25.12 -12.03 -1.98
CA ASN A 43 23.69 -11.85 -2.24
C ASN A 43 22.86 -13.11 -1.97
N LEU A 44 23.45 -14.31 -1.97
CA LEU A 44 22.66 -15.54 -1.84
C LEU A 44 21.92 -15.63 -0.50
N THR A 45 22.49 -15.08 0.58
CA THR A 45 21.89 -15.06 1.93
C THR A 45 20.82 -13.98 2.07
N GLU A 46 21.01 -12.79 1.50
CA GLU A 46 19.98 -11.74 1.50
C GLU A 46 18.79 -12.09 0.59
N PHE A 47 19.05 -12.70 -0.57
CA PHE A 47 17.99 -13.21 -1.43
C PHE A 47 17.25 -14.40 -0.78
N ALA A 48 17.96 -15.28 -0.07
CA ALA A 48 17.33 -16.35 0.70
C ALA A 48 16.49 -15.81 1.88
N ASN A 49 17.00 -14.80 2.61
CA ASN A 49 16.26 -14.14 3.70
C ASN A 49 15.06 -13.34 3.18
N ALA A 50 15.18 -12.70 2.02
CA ALA A 50 14.07 -12.03 1.36
C ALA A 50 13.02 -13.03 0.87
N GLY A 51 13.43 -14.15 0.25
CA GLY A 51 12.54 -15.23 -0.16
C GLY A 51 11.81 -15.88 1.01
N TYR A 52 12.53 -16.16 2.10
CA TYR A 52 11.95 -16.70 3.33
C TYR A 52 10.97 -15.73 3.99
N ARG A 53 11.31 -14.44 4.03
CA ARG A 53 10.42 -13.38 4.54
C ARG A 53 9.14 -13.30 3.70
N ILE A 54 9.26 -13.30 2.37
CA ILE A 54 8.11 -13.26 1.46
C ILE A 54 7.22 -14.48 1.64
N ASP A 55 7.78 -15.70 1.71
CA ASP A 55 7.02 -16.92 1.94
C ASP A 55 6.27 -16.88 3.28
N THR A 56 6.94 -16.40 4.34
CA THR A 56 6.34 -16.26 5.67
C THR A 56 5.19 -15.26 5.68
N VAL A 57 5.42 -14.06 5.13
CA VAL A 57 4.40 -13.00 5.11
C VAL A 57 3.22 -13.40 4.22
N ALA A 58 3.48 -13.97 3.04
CA ALA A 58 2.44 -14.45 2.14
C ALA A 58 1.55 -15.50 2.80
N ARG A 59 2.14 -16.48 3.50
CA ARG A 59 1.37 -17.48 4.28
C ARG A 59 0.54 -16.84 5.38
N ASN A 60 1.08 -15.85 6.10
CA ASN A 60 0.35 -15.17 7.16
C ASN A 60 -0.90 -14.43 6.66
N VAL A 61 -0.93 -14.03 5.37
CA VAL A 61 -2.08 -13.38 4.73
C VAL A 61 -2.89 -14.30 3.82
N SER A 62 -2.71 -15.63 3.96
CA SER A 62 -3.37 -16.66 3.15
C SER A 62 -3.18 -16.49 1.63
N MET A 63 -1.98 -16.06 1.22
CA MET A 63 -1.57 -15.93 -0.19
C MET A 63 -0.39 -16.85 -0.52
N THR A 64 -0.21 -17.13 -1.81
CA THR A 64 1.03 -17.74 -2.30
C THR A 64 2.14 -16.68 -2.36
N ALA A 65 3.40 -17.10 -2.20
CA ALA A 65 4.55 -16.20 -2.32
C ALA A 65 4.57 -15.46 -3.68
N GLY A 66 4.19 -16.15 -4.77
CA GLY A 66 4.11 -15.57 -6.11
C GLY A 66 3.04 -14.49 -6.21
N ALA A 67 1.81 -14.75 -5.75
CA ALA A 67 0.73 -13.76 -5.77
C ALA A 67 1.06 -12.54 -4.90
N PHE A 68 1.71 -12.76 -3.75
CA PHE A 68 2.16 -11.69 -2.88
C PHE A 68 3.25 -10.83 -3.54
N GLN A 69 4.24 -11.46 -4.19
CA GLN A 69 5.28 -10.75 -4.93
C GLN A 69 4.74 -9.97 -6.12
N GLU A 70 3.81 -10.55 -6.88
CA GLU A 70 3.17 -9.90 -8.01
C GLU A 70 2.39 -8.66 -7.55
N LEU A 71 1.56 -8.82 -6.52
CA LEU A 71 0.77 -7.72 -5.97
C LEU A 71 1.65 -6.61 -5.38
N THR A 72 2.62 -6.95 -4.54
CA THR A 72 3.57 -5.96 -3.97
C THR A 72 4.42 -5.31 -5.05
N GLY A 73 4.85 -6.06 -6.06
CA GLY A 73 5.58 -5.57 -7.22
C GLY A 73 4.79 -4.51 -7.99
N ALA A 74 3.53 -4.81 -8.33
CA ALA A 74 2.66 -3.87 -9.02
C ALA A 74 2.34 -2.62 -8.18
N MET A 75 2.23 -2.74 -6.85
CA MET A 75 2.11 -1.57 -5.96
C MET A 75 3.38 -0.71 -5.97
N ILE A 76 4.56 -1.33 -6.00
CA ILE A 76 5.85 -0.64 -6.08
C ILE A 76 6.02 0.08 -7.40
N GLU A 77 5.65 -0.56 -8.52
CA GLU A 77 5.64 0.07 -9.84
C GLU A 77 4.72 1.30 -9.89
N ASN A 78 3.64 1.31 -9.09
CA ASN A 78 2.75 2.44 -8.89
C ASN A 78 3.27 3.50 -7.89
N GLY A 79 4.54 3.44 -7.50
CA GLY A 79 5.21 4.44 -6.66
C GLY A 79 5.17 4.16 -5.16
N THR A 80 4.70 3.00 -4.74
CA THR A 80 4.66 2.60 -3.31
C THR A 80 6.02 2.05 -2.87
N THR A 81 6.40 2.26 -1.60
CA THR A 81 7.56 1.55 -1.03
C THR A 81 7.23 0.07 -0.79
N ARG A 82 8.24 -0.79 -0.73
CA ARG A 82 8.00 -2.23 -0.45
C ARG A 82 7.30 -2.42 0.89
N GLU A 83 7.74 -1.71 1.91
CA GLU A 83 7.21 -1.79 3.27
C GLU A 83 5.73 -1.37 3.32
N SER A 84 5.36 -0.29 2.61
CA SER A 84 3.97 0.16 2.54
C SER A 84 3.09 -0.78 1.72
N ALA A 85 3.63 -1.40 0.66
CA ALA A 85 2.90 -2.40 -0.13
C ALA A 85 2.63 -3.67 0.70
N GLU A 86 3.67 -4.21 1.36
CA GLU A 86 3.54 -5.37 2.25
C GLU A 86 2.53 -5.07 3.39
N SER A 87 2.66 -3.92 4.06
CA SER A 87 1.76 -3.48 5.14
C SER A 87 0.31 -3.29 4.67
N SER A 88 0.11 -2.78 3.45
CA SER A 88 -1.24 -2.61 2.87
C SER A 88 -1.96 -3.95 2.68
N ILE A 89 -1.23 -4.97 2.21
CA ILE A 89 -1.78 -6.33 2.01
C ILE A 89 -2.11 -6.98 3.35
N VAL A 90 -1.23 -6.83 4.35
CA VAL A 90 -1.51 -7.30 5.72
C VAL A 90 -2.74 -6.59 6.31
N GLY A 91 -2.83 -5.27 6.14
CA GLY A 91 -3.96 -4.50 6.67
C GLY A 91 -5.32 -4.89 6.07
N ILE A 92 -5.38 -5.20 4.76
CA ILE A 92 -6.63 -5.71 4.17
C ILE A 92 -6.90 -7.14 4.62
N PHE A 93 -5.88 -8.00 4.77
CA PHE A 93 -6.04 -9.34 5.32
C PHE A 93 -6.67 -9.30 6.71
N ASP A 94 -6.11 -8.54 7.63
CA ASP A 94 -6.59 -8.46 9.02
C ASP A 94 -8.07 -8.03 9.06
N LYS A 95 -8.43 -6.99 8.31
CA LYS A 95 -9.81 -6.50 8.21
C LYS A 95 -10.76 -7.54 7.62
N ALA A 96 -10.35 -8.19 6.54
CA ALA A 96 -11.16 -9.19 5.86
C ALA A 96 -11.33 -10.45 6.71
N ASN A 97 -10.28 -10.88 7.39
CA ASN A 97 -10.29 -12.04 8.26
C ASN A 97 -11.12 -11.79 9.54
N ASP A 98 -11.03 -10.59 10.11
CA ASP A 98 -11.91 -10.19 11.19
C ASP A 98 -13.37 -10.15 10.75
N ALA A 99 -13.65 -9.60 9.57
CA ALA A 99 -15.00 -9.55 9.01
C ALA A 99 -15.57 -10.94 8.67
N ALA A 100 -14.75 -11.86 8.14
CA ALA A 100 -15.14 -13.25 7.88
C ALA A 100 -15.57 -13.96 9.18
N HIS A 101 -14.92 -13.63 10.30
CA HIS A 101 -15.20 -14.19 11.61
C HIS A 101 -16.10 -13.31 12.50
N ALA A 102 -16.91 -12.43 11.91
CA ALA A 102 -17.88 -11.56 12.61
C ALA A 102 -17.26 -10.67 13.71
N ARG A 103 -15.98 -10.30 13.56
CA ARG A 103 -15.25 -9.36 14.42
C ARG A 103 -15.15 -7.95 13.83
N ASN A 104 -15.59 -7.78 12.58
CA ASN A 104 -15.63 -6.48 11.89
C ASN A 104 -16.87 -6.37 10.97
N ASP A 105 -18.05 -6.28 11.59
CA ASP A 105 -19.33 -6.20 10.88
C ASP A 105 -19.47 -4.91 10.04
N TYR A 106 -18.81 -3.82 10.47
CA TYR A 106 -18.82 -2.56 9.74
C TYR A 106 -18.13 -2.71 8.37
N PHE A 107 -16.92 -3.28 8.33
CA PHE A 107 -16.22 -3.57 7.08
C PHE A 107 -17.04 -4.51 6.19
N LEU A 108 -17.62 -5.56 6.78
CA LEU A 108 -18.47 -6.50 6.05
C LEU A 108 -19.71 -5.82 5.44
N ALA A 109 -20.36 -4.91 6.18
CA ALA A 109 -21.54 -4.20 5.72
C ALA A 109 -21.22 -3.28 4.52
N LEU A 110 -20.10 -2.55 4.57
CA LEU A 110 -19.64 -1.71 3.46
C LEU A 110 -19.34 -2.52 2.20
N LEU A 111 -18.71 -3.69 2.33
CA LEU A 111 -18.48 -4.59 1.19
C LEU A 111 -19.81 -5.10 0.62
N LYS A 112 -20.74 -5.51 1.48
CA LYS A 112 -22.07 -6.00 1.07
C LYS A 112 -22.91 -4.94 0.36
N GLU A 113 -22.78 -3.66 0.72
CA GLU A 113 -23.43 -2.56 -0.01
C GLU A 113 -23.05 -2.56 -1.50
N LYS A 114 -21.79 -2.91 -1.80
CA LYS A 114 -21.27 -3.03 -3.17
C LYS A 114 -21.34 -4.45 -3.73
N LYS A 115 -22.07 -5.36 -3.06
CA LYS A 115 -22.21 -6.77 -3.45
C LYS A 115 -20.87 -7.52 -3.49
N ILE A 116 -19.90 -7.10 -2.68
CA ILE A 116 -18.63 -7.80 -2.48
C ILE A 116 -18.79 -8.72 -1.27
N GLY A 117 -18.46 -9.99 -1.45
CA GLY A 117 -18.38 -10.97 -0.36
C GLY A 117 -16.94 -11.23 0.04
N ILE A 118 -16.74 -11.72 1.27
CA ILE A 118 -15.44 -12.25 1.69
C ILE A 118 -15.49 -13.76 1.50
N SER A 119 -14.62 -14.28 0.64
CA SER A 119 -14.44 -15.72 0.49
C SER A 119 -13.39 -16.21 1.48
N GLU A 120 -13.51 -17.45 1.91
CA GLU A 120 -12.52 -18.10 2.76
C GLU A 120 -11.70 -19.10 1.95
N THR A 121 -10.41 -19.22 2.28
CA THR A 121 -9.55 -20.27 1.77
C THR A 121 -9.90 -21.61 2.42
N LYS A 122 -9.29 -22.71 1.97
CA LYS A 122 -9.49 -24.05 2.55
C LYS A 122 -9.10 -24.12 4.03
N GLU A 123 -8.30 -23.18 4.51
CA GLU A 123 -7.81 -23.08 5.89
C GLU A 123 -8.74 -22.22 6.77
N GLY A 124 -9.83 -21.68 6.21
CA GLY A 124 -10.79 -20.85 6.93
C GLY A 124 -10.34 -19.40 7.15
N LEU A 125 -9.31 -18.96 6.41
CA LEU A 125 -8.83 -17.56 6.42
C LEU A 125 -9.42 -16.79 5.26
N ALA A 126 -9.53 -15.47 5.36
CA ALA A 126 -10.00 -14.65 4.24
C ALA A 126 -9.11 -14.78 2.98
N ASP A 127 -9.72 -15.02 1.83
CA ASP A 127 -9.08 -15.02 0.51
C ASP A 127 -8.92 -13.57 0.01
N VAL A 128 -7.79 -12.98 0.39
CA VAL A 128 -7.44 -11.59 0.06
C VAL A 128 -7.22 -11.38 -1.44
N THR A 129 -6.69 -12.38 -2.13
CA THR A 129 -6.46 -12.30 -3.58
C THR A 129 -7.79 -12.09 -4.29
N LYS A 130 -8.80 -12.90 -3.95
CA LYS A 130 -10.13 -12.77 -4.50
C LYS A 130 -10.81 -11.46 -4.08
N LEU A 131 -10.68 -11.06 -2.81
CA LEU A 131 -11.24 -9.79 -2.33
C LEU A 131 -10.67 -8.58 -3.09
N ILE A 132 -9.36 -8.54 -3.32
CA ILE A 132 -8.71 -7.46 -4.09
C ILE A 132 -9.22 -7.43 -5.53
N ASN A 133 -9.41 -8.60 -6.16
CA ASN A 133 -9.98 -8.69 -7.50
C ASN A 133 -11.43 -8.18 -7.56
N ASP A 134 -12.25 -8.55 -6.58
CA ASP A 134 -13.64 -8.08 -6.47
C ASP A 134 -13.71 -6.57 -6.20
N LEU A 135 -12.83 -6.04 -5.34
CA LEU A 135 -12.66 -4.60 -5.12
C LEU A 135 -12.26 -3.88 -6.41
N ASN A 136 -11.28 -4.40 -7.15
CA ASN A 136 -10.82 -3.82 -8.40
C ASN A 136 -11.97 -3.70 -9.40
N ARG A 137 -12.73 -4.80 -9.58
CA ARG A 137 -13.89 -4.83 -10.47
C ARG A 137 -14.92 -3.77 -10.11
N VAL A 138 -15.20 -3.59 -8.82
CA VAL A 138 -16.21 -2.63 -8.34
C VAL A 138 -15.71 -1.19 -8.45
N ILE A 139 -14.48 -0.91 -8.05
CA ILE A 139 -13.88 0.44 -8.08
C ILE A 139 -13.81 1.00 -9.51
N ASN A 140 -13.52 0.17 -10.50
CA ASN A 140 -13.50 0.59 -11.91
C ASN A 140 -14.86 0.99 -12.47
N THR A 141 -15.96 0.72 -11.75
CA THR A 141 -17.30 1.20 -12.12
C THR A 141 -17.66 2.55 -11.49
N MET A 142 -16.83 3.06 -10.58
CA MET A 142 -17.06 4.27 -9.80
C MET A 142 -16.26 5.46 -10.35
N SER A 143 -16.75 6.68 -10.14
CA SER A 143 -15.97 7.89 -10.39
C SER A 143 -14.79 7.99 -9.42
N SER A 144 -13.72 8.70 -9.79
CA SER A 144 -12.52 8.80 -8.94
C SER A 144 -12.80 9.30 -7.52
N GLY A 145 -13.77 10.21 -7.34
CA GLY A 145 -14.19 10.67 -6.01
C GLY A 145 -14.87 9.57 -5.18
N GLU A 146 -15.77 8.80 -5.79
CA GLU A 146 -16.46 7.68 -5.15
C GLU A 146 -15.47 6.55 -4.78
N GLN A 147 -14.49 6.27 -5.64
CA GLN A 147 -13.44 5.30 -5.34
C GLN A 147 -12.64 5.69 -4.09
N ALA A 148 -12.26 6.96 -3.98
CA ALA A 148 -11.51 7.46 -2.83
C ALA A 148 -12.32 7.36 -1.54
N LEU A 149 -13.59 7.78 -1.58
CA LEU A 149 -14.49 7.70 -0.44
C LEU A 149 -14.75 6.24 -0.02
N PHE A 150 -14.93 5.34 -0.98
CA PHE A 150 -15.16 3.93 -0.70
C PHE A 150 -13.96 3.26 -0.03
N ILE A 151 -12.75 3.44 -0.56
CA ILE A 151 -11.51 2.93 0.07
C ILE A 151 -11.30 3.54 1.45
N GLN A 152 -11.52 4.86 1.59
CA GLN A 152 -11.40 5.53 2.88
C GLN A 152 -12.38 4.97 3.92
N ASN A 153 -13.65 4.74 3.55
CA ASN A 153 -14.66 4.18 4.44
C ASN A 153 -14.34 2.74 4.87
N LEU A 154 -13.77 1.94 3.96
CA LEU A 154 -13.24 0.62 4.30
C LEU A 154 -11.98 0.69 5.21
N GLY A 155 -11.41 1.89 5.37
CA GLY A 155 -10.17 2.11 6.09
C GLY A 155 -8.99 1.41 5.44
N LEU A 156 -9.02 1.27 4.11
CA LEU A 156 -7.95 0.69 3.32
C LEU A 156 -6.90 1.73 2.97
N SER A 157 -5.69 1.26 2.67
CA SER A 157 -4.55 2.15 2.45
C SER A 157 -4.69 2.92 1.12
N PRO A 158 -4.21 4.19 1.07
CA PRO A 158 -4.13 4.95 -0.18
C PRO A 158 -3.31 4.25 -1.27
N GLU A 159 -2.29 3.49 -0.87
CA GLU A 159 -1.43 2.69 -1.74
C GLU A 159 -2.24 1.62 -2.48
N LEU A 160 -3.14 0.94 -1.78
CA LEU A 160 -4.04 -0.04 -2.39
C LEU A 160 -4.99 0.63 -3.38
N LEU A 161 -5.54 1.80 -3.05
CA LEU A 161 -6.36 2.57 -4.00
C LEU A 161 -5.57 2.94 -5.27
N SER A 162 -4.32 3.38 -5.11
CA SER A 162 -3.43 3.71 -6.24
C SER A 162 -3.27 2.50 -7.17
N TYR A 163 -3.00 1.33 -6.60
CA TYR A 163 -2.91 0.08 -7.35
C TYR A 163 -4.23 -0.29 -8.05
N LEU A 164 -5.37 -0.22 -7.36
CA LEU A 164 -6.68 -0.59 -7.92
C LEU A 164 -7.08 0.33 -9.09
N ARG A 165 -6.61 1.59 -9.10
CA ARG A 165 -6.84 2.52 -10.22
C ARG A 165 -5.99 2.24 -11.44
N ASN A 166 -4.76 1.76 -11.23
CA ASN A 166 -3.77 1.63 -12.30
C ASN A 166 -3.69 0.22 -12.90
N THR A 167 -4.49 -0.72 -12.40
CA THR A 167 -4.57 -2.09 -12.92
C THR A 167 -5.65 -2.30 -13.99
N THR A 168 -6.27 -1.22 -14.47
CA THR A 168 -7.12 -1.24 -15.66
C THR A 168 -6.25 -1.31 -16.92
N SER A 169 -6.15 -2.50 -17.52
CA SER A 169 -5.74 -2.70 -18.92
C SER A 169 -6.92 -3.23 -19.73
#